data_AF-D3Q8W2-F1
#
_entry.id   AF-D3Q8W2-F1
#
_cell.length_a   1.000
_cell.length_b   1.000
_cell.length_c   1.000
_cell.angle_alpha   90.00
_cell.angle_beta   90.00
_cell.angle_gamma   90.00
#
_symmetry.space_group_name_H-M   'P 1'
#
loop_
_entity.id
_entity.type
_entity.pdbx_description
1 polymer ?
#
loop_
_entity_poly.entity_id
_entity_poly.type
_entity_poly.pdbx_seq_one_letter_code
_entity_poly.pdbx_strand_id
1 'polypeptide(L)'
;MQRPVDLRELSNRLATDIQRFEREEIPVTEHNLNRLRSMEDLLKRQRLAYKELYVYFCHQLEQALTAVDDKITRLEARLPELPEGLEDPEDRN
;
A
#
# COMPACT_ATOMS: atom_id res chain seq x y z
N MET A 1 5.37 -20.30 7.40
CA MET A 1 5.24 -18.94 6.85
C MET A 1 6.59 -18.25 6.96
N GLN A 2 7.21 -17.83 5.86
CA GLN A 2 8.43 -17.02 5.91
C GLN A 2 8.09 -15.67 6.56
N ARG A 3 8.95 -15.17 7.46
CA ARG A 3 8.77 -13.86 8.08
C ARG A 3 8.74 -12.78 6.98
N PRO A 4 7.86 -11.76 7.10
CA PRO A 4 7.92 -10.61 6.21
C PRO A 4 9.30 -9.97 6.36
N VAL A 5 9.99 -9.79 5.22
CA VAL A 5 11.30 -9.14 5.18
C VAL A 5 11.07 -7.65 5.36
N ASP A 6 11.71 -7.04 6.36
CA ASP A 6 11.68 -5.58 6.52
C ASP A 6 12.48 -4.94 5.37
N LEU A 7 11.76 -4.31 4.42
CA LEU A 7 12.36 -3.66 3.26
C LEU A 7 13.29 -2.53 3.63
N ARG A 8 13.00 -1.81 4.73
CA ARG A 8 13.82 -0.72 5.20
C ARG A 8 15.14 -1.26 5.72
N GLU A 9 15.09 -2.33 6.51
CA GLU A 9 16.29 -3.02 6.98
C GLU A 9 17.12 -3.56 5.81
N LEU A 10 16.49 -4.25 4.86
CA LEU A 10 17.16 -4.82 3.69
C LEU A 10 17.80 -3.73 2.81
N SER A 11 17.09 -2.63 2.58
CA SER A 11 17.59 -1.47 1.81
C SER A 11 18.77 -0.80 2.52
N ASN A 12 18.67 -0.59 3.83
CA ASN A 12 19.75 -0.01 4.62
C ASN A 12 21.00 -0.90 4.57
N ARG A 13 20.81 -2.21 4.73
CA ARG A 13 21.90 -3.18 4.66
C ARG A 13 22.57 -3.21 3.29
N LEU A 14 21.79 -3.14 2.21
CA LEU A 14 22.33 -3.06 0.84
C LEU A 14 23.17 -1.80 0.66
N ALA A 15 22.64 -0.64 1.09
CA ALA A 15 23.34 0.63 1.02
C ALA A 15 24.64 0.63 1.83
N THR A 16 24.62 0.08 3.04
CA THR A 16 25.82 -0.08 3.87
C THR A 16 26.84 -0.99 3.21
N ASP A 17 26.44 -2.16 2.70
CA ASP A 17 27.37 -3.08 2.05
C ASP A 17 28.02 -2.42 0.82
N ILE A 18 27.27 -1.67 0.00
CA ILE A 18 27.81 -0.90 -1.14
C ILE A 18 28.87 0.11 -0.68
N GLN A 19 28.56 0.94 0.33
CA GLN A 19 29.51 1.92 0.86
C GLN A 19 30.79 1.25 1.37
N ARG A 20 30.68 0.05 1.94
CA ARG A 20 31.84 -0.71 2.42
C ARG A 20 32.67 -1.30 1.28
N PHE A 21 32.07 -1.64 0.14
CA PHE A 21 32.83 -1.97 -1.07
C PHE A 21 33.56 -0.75 -1.64
N GLU A 22 32.90 0.41 -1.71
CA GLU A 22 33.49 1.65 -2.21
C GLU A 22 34.68 2.12 -1.36
N ARG A 23 34.64 1.84 -0.04
CA ARG A 23 35.73 2.13 0.90
C ARG A 23 36.78 1.02 0.98
N GLU A 24 36.66 -0.02 0.15
CA GLU A 24 37.54 -1.20 0.14
C GLU A 24 37.59 -1.97 1.48
N GLU A 25 36.62 -1.74 2.37
CA GLU A 25 36.50 -2.44 3.66
C GLU A 25 36.03 -3.90 3.48
N ILE A 26 35.37 -4.19 2.37
CA ILE A 26 34.96 -5.54 1.98
C ILE A 26 35.61 -5.87 0.62
N PRO A 27 36.30 -7.01 0.50
CA PRO A 27 36.91 -7.38 -0.76
C PRO A 27 35.85 -7.70 -1.82
N VAL A 28 36.06 -7.22 -3.04
CA VAL A 28 35.23 -7.54 -4.20
C VAL A 28 35.47 -8.99 -4.61
N THR A 29 34.67 -9.89 -4.04
CA THR A 29 34.69 -11.33 -4.35
C THR A 29 33.39 -11.73 -5.03
N GLU A 30 33.41 -12.83 -5.78
CA GLU A 30 32.20 -13.37 -6.44
C GLU A 30 31.07 -13.62 -5.44
N HIS A 31 31.38 -14.19 -4.27
CA HIS A 31 30.41 -14.43 -3.19
C HIS A 31 29.70 -13.14 -2.76
N ASN A 32 30.49 -12.09 -2.52
CA ASN A 32 30.03 -10.79 -2.07
C ASN A 32 29.16 -10.07 -3.11
N LEU A 33 29.58 -10.12 -4.37
CA LEU A 33 28.81 -9.59 -5.49
C LEU A 33 27.48 -10.35 -5.68
N ASN A 34 27.50 -11.68 -5.56
CA ASN A 34 26.28 -12.49 -5.66
C ASN A 34 25.30 -12.20 -4.53
N ARG A 35 25.79 -11.94 -3.31
CA ARG A 35 24.96 -11.50 -2.19
C ARG A 35 24.31 -10.13 -2.46
N LEU A 36 25.07 -9.14 -2.95
CA LEU A 36 24.51 -7.83 -3.32
C LEU A 36 23.42 -7.95 -4.39
N ARG A 37 23.68 -8.72 -5.46
CA ARG A 37 22.70 -8.98 -6.53
C ARG A 37 21.44 -9.65 -5.99
N SER A 38 21.59 -10.60 -5.07
CA SER A 38 20.44 -11.29 -4.45
C SER A 38 19.59 -10.32 -3.62
N MET A 39 20.22 -9.39 -2.88
CA MET A 39 19.52 -8.36 -2.11
C MET A 39 18.82 -7.34 -3.04
N GLU A 40 19.48 -6.94 -4.13
CA GLU A 40 18.90 -6.07 -5.15
C GLU A 40 17.66 -6.71 -5.81
N ASP A 41 17.76 -7.97 -6.23
CA ASP A 41 16.66 -8.69 -6.85
C ASP A 41 15.48 -8.88 -5.89
N LEU A 42 15.76 -9.16 -4.61
CA LEU A 42 14.73 -9.25 -3.58
C LEU A 42 13.99 -7.91 -3.42
N LEU A 43 14.72 -6.79 -3.36
CA LEU A 43 14.12 -5.45 -3.29
C LEU A 43 13.28 -5.15 -4.53
N LYS A 44 13.76 -5.50 -5.74
CA LYS A 44 13.01 -5.31 -6.99
C LYS A 44 11.70 -6.09 -7.01
N ARG A 45 11.72 -7.37 -6.62
CA ARG A 45 10.53 -8.23 -6.57
C ARG A 45 9.52 -7.72 -5.55
N GLN A 46 9.99 -7.32 -4.38
CA GLN A 46 9.13 -6.76 -3.35
C GLN A 46 8.50 -5.45 -3.83
N ARG A 47 9.28 -4.54 -4.43
CA ARG A 47 8.74 -3.29 -5.02
C ARG A 47 7.62 -3.56 -6.02
N LEU A 48 7.79 -4.56 -6.87
CA LEU A 48 6.75 -4.94 -7.84
C LEU A 48 5.50 -5.47 -7.13
N ALA A 49 5.65 -6.37 -6.16
CA ALA A 49 4.54 -6.91 -5.38
C ALA A 49 3.77 -5.80 -4.63
N TYR A 50 4.47 -4.86 -3.99
CA TYR A 50 3.83 -3.71 -3.33
C TYR A 50 3.09 -2.82 -4.33
N LYS A 51 3.64 -2.61 -5.53
CA LYS A 51 2.96 -1.85 -6.58
C LYS A 51 1.66 -2.53 -7.01
N GLU A 52 1.69 -3.84 -7.21
CA GLU A 52 0.51 -4.63 -7.59
C GLU A 52 -0.56 -4.61 -6.48
N LEU A 53 -0.14 -4.80 -5.23
CA LEU A 53 -1.04 -4.70 -4.06
C LEU A 53 -1.67 -3.31 -3.94
N TYR A 54 -0.89 -2.25 -4.16
CA TYR A 54 -1.39 -0.88 -4.13
C TYR A 54 -2.41 -0.63 -5.24
N VAL A 55 -2.13 -1.06 -6.48
CA VAL A 55 -3.07 -0.95 -7.61
C VAL A 55 -4.38 -1.70 -7.29
N TYR A 56 -4.28 -2.92 -6.77
CA TYR A 56 -5.45 -3.70 -6.36
C TYR A 56 -6.26 -2.99 -5.26
N PHE A 57 -5.59 -2.46 -4.23
CA PHE A 57 -6.23 -1.70 -3.17
C PHE A 57 -6.96 -0.46 -3.70
N CYS A 58 -6.32 0.33 -4.57
CA CYS A 58 -6.95 1.49 -5.19
C CYS A 58 -8.20 1.10 -5.98
N HIS A 59 -8.14 0.00 -6.73
CA HIS A 59 -9.30 -0.49 -7.48
C HIS A 59 -10.46 -0.91 -6.57
N GLN A 60 -10.17 -1.59 -5.46
CA GLN A 60 -11.19 -1.96 -4.48
C GLN A 60 -11.81 -0.73 -3.80
N LEU A 61 -11.00 0.27 -3.48
CA LEU A 61 -11.47 1.53 -2.91
C LEU A 61 -12.37 2.30 -3.88
N GLU A 62 -12.01 2.35 -5.16
CA GLU A 62 -12.81 2.97 -6.21
C GLU A 62 -14.17 2.29 -6.35
N GLN A 63 -14.20 0.96 -6.39
CA GLN A 63 -15.46 0.18 -6.40
C GLN A 63 -16.33 0.48 -5.17
N ALA A 64 -15.73 0.58 -3.99
CA ALA A 64 -16.45 0.90 -2.77
C ALA A 64 -17.03 2.32 -2.80
N LEU A 65 -16.27 3.29 -3.29
CA LEU A 65 -16.73 4.68 -3.46
C LEU A 65 -17.89 4.77 -4.44
N THR A 66 -17.80 4.11 -5.60
CA THR A 66 -18.92 4.06 -6.56
C THR A 66 -20.18 3.46 -5.92
N ALA A 67 -20.04 2.39 -5.14
CA ALA A 67 -21.17 1.78 -4.44
C ALA A 67 -21.78 2.68 -3.34
N VAL A 68 -20.96 3.54 -2.70
CA VAL A 68 -21.43 4.55 -1.75
C VAL A 68 -22.18 5.65 -2.49
N ASP A 69 -21.63 6.17 -3.58
CA ASP A 69 -22.28 7.19 -4.41
C ASP A 69 -23.64 6.71 -4.93
N ASP A 70 -23.71 5.49 -5.47
CA ASP A 70 -24.98 4.89 -5.92
C ASP A 70 -26.03 4.82 -4.81
N LYS A 71 -25.60 4.50 -3.58
CA LYS A 71 -26.51 4.47 -2.42
C LYS A 71 -26.97 5.86 -2.03
N ILE A 72 -26.06 6.84 -2.02
CA ILE A 72 -26.39 8.24 -1.74
C ILE A 72 -27.42 8.72 -2.76
N THR A 73 -27.17 8.55 -4.07
CA THR A 73 -28.11 8.94 -5.12
C THR A 73 -29.49 8.28 -4.96
N ARG A 74 -29.54 7.00 -4.58
CA ARG A 74 -30.81 6.32 -4.29
C ARG A 74 -31.52 6.86 -3.06
N LEU A 75 -30.78 7.24 -2.01
CA LEU A 75 -31.36 7.84 -0.82
C LEU A 75 -31.87 9.26 -1.12
N GLU A 76 -31.10 10.06 -1.85
CA GLU A 76 -31.48 11.39 -2.31
C GLU A 76 -32.74 11.35 -3.18
N ALA A 77 -32.84 10.39 -4.10
CA ALA A 77 -34.02 10.20 -4.94
C ALA A 77 -35.27 9.80 -4.13
N ARG A 78 -35.12 9.25 -2.92
CA ARG A 78 -36.22 8.86 -2.03
C ARG A 78 -36.63 9.97 -1.05
N LEU A 79 -35.81 11.02 -0.89
CA LEU A 79 -36.15 12.17 -0.04
C LEU A 79 -37.49 12.84 -0.41
N PRO A 80 -37.86 13.03 -1.69
CA PRO A 80 -39.13 13.66 -2.07
C PRO A 80 -40.36 12.76 -1.81
N GLU A 81 -40.16 11.45 -1.60
CA GLU A 81 -41.22 10.48 -1.31
C GLU A 81 -41.48 10.30 0.19
N LEU A 82 -40.66 10.92 1.04
CA LEU A 82 -40.89 10.96 2.48
C LEU A 82 -41.99 12.01 2.76
N PRO A 83 -43.07 11.65 3.47
CA PRO A 83 -44.13 12.60 3.79
C PRO A 83 -43.55 13.81 4.54
N GLU A 84 -43.94 15.02 4.12
CA GLU A 84 -43.69 16.27 4.84
C GLU A 84 -44.23 16.13 6.27
N GLY A 85 -43.37 15.79 7.23
CA GLY A 85 -43.82 15.47 8.59
C GLY A 85 -42.94 14.49 9.38
N LEU A 86 -41.72 14.19 8.94
CA LEU A 86 -40.70 13.72 9.88
C LEU A 86 -40.24 14.95 10.67
N GLU A 87 -40.96 15.26 11.75
CA GLU A 87 -40.48 16.18 12.79
C GLU A 87 -39.08 15.74 13.20
N ASP A 88 -38.15 16.70 13.21
CA ASP A 88 -36.83 16.51 13.76
C ASP A 88 -36.96 16.11 15.24
N PRO A 89 -36.46 14.93 15.68
CA PRO A 89 -36.57 14.53 17.08
C PRO A 89 -35.83 15.47 18.04
N GLU A 90 -35.00 16.39 17.52
CA GLU A 90 -34.28 17.39 18.32
C GLU A 90 -35.09 18.68 18.60
N ASP A 91 -36.20 18.94 17.87
CA ASP A 91 -37.03 20.15 18.06
C ASP A 91 -38.12 20.00 19.14
N ARG A 92 -38.15 18.87 19.85
CA ARG A 92 -39.14 18.55 20.90
C ARG A 92 -38.68 18.79 22.35
N ASN A 93 -37.59 19.53 22.57
CA ASN A 93 -37.10 19.89 23.93
C ASN A 93 -37.26 21.37 24.26
#